data_AF-A0A537JUZ7-F1
#
_entry.id   AF-A0A537JUZ7-F1
#
_cell.length_a   1.000
_cell.length_b   1.000
_cell.length_c   1.000
_cell.angle_alpha   90.00
_cell.angle_beta   90.00
_cell.angle_gamma   90.00
#
_symmetry.space_group_name_H-M   'P 1'
#
loop_
_entity.id
_entity.type
_entity.pdbx_description
1 polymer ?
#
loop_
_entity_poly.entity_id
_entity_poly.type
_entity_poly.pdbx_seq_one_letter_code
_entity_poly.pdbx_strand_id
1 'polypeptide(L)'
;MKKLLFLSLISGALISTTISAQGPVASKQPTAQQPAAPQFTAEQKANMIKEAKEKQKPMLVEKAGLTDAQAERVIEINFEIRQQAATILPGLNDADRTAKLGELKAAKEKKYSEIPLTADQTKAVYAAYEEMGKSMQKKEGN
;
A
#
# COMPACT_ATOMS: atom_id res chain seq x y z
N MET A 1 9.67 33.78 -56.50
CA MET A 1 10.10 32.68 -57.39
C MET A 1 10.67 31.58 -56.48
N LYS A 2 10.44 30.26 -56.64
CA LYS A 2 10.88 29.36 -57.74
C LYS A 2 12.43 29.45 -57.87
N LYS A 3 13.26 28.43 -57.62
CA LYS A 3 13.08 26.96 -57.48
C LYS A 3 14.23 26.28 -56.67
N LEU A 4 13.91 25.14 -56.04
CA LEU A 4 14.64 23.85 -55.95
C LEU A 4 16.19 23.78 -55.80
N LEU A 5 16.65 23.07 -54.76
CA LEU A 5 17.52 21.86 -54.80
C LEU A 5 17.15 21.03 -53.54
N PHE A 6 16.51 19.85 -53.55
CA PHE A 6 16.83 18.56 -54.17
C PHE A 6 18.19 17.95 -53.80
N LEU A 7 18.16 16.98 -52.88
CA LEU A 7 18.88 15.71 -53.02
C LEU A 7 17.99 14.57 -52.51
N SER A 8 17.92 13.46 -53.24
CA SER A 8 17.05 12.31 -52.96
C SER A 8 17.82 11.00 -53.13
N LEU A 9 17.69 10.09 -52.15
CA LEU A 9 18.25 8.73 -52.08
C LEU A 9 17.71 8.11 -50.76
N ILE A 10 17.25 6.87 -50.57
CA ILE A 10 16.72 5.74 -51.38
C ILE A 10 15.72 5.09 -50.36
N SER A 11 14.41 4.91 -50.59
CA SER A 11 13.65 4.20 -51.64
C SER A 11 13.83 2.68 -51.65
N GLY A 12 12.97 1.94 -50.93
CA GLY A 12 13.04 0.47 -50.79
C GLY A 12 12.68 0.02 -49.36
N ALA A 13 11.43 0.00 -48.93
CA ALA A 13 10.30 -0.83 -49.39
C ALA A 13 10.45 -2.33 -49.04
N LEU A 14 9.76 -2.74 -47.97
CA LEU A 14 9.22 -4.10 -47.80
C LEU A 14 8.08 -4.05 -46.77
N ILE A 15 6.84 -3.90 -47.25
CA ILE A 15 5.62 -4.05 -46.42
C ILE A 15 5.20 -5.52 -46.53
N SER A 16 5.73 -6.37 -45.64
CA SER A 16 5.32 -7.76 -45.53
C SER A 16 4.19 -7.90 -44.52
N THR A 17 2.96 -8.03 -44.99
CA THR A 17 1.78 -8.22 -44.15
C THR A 17 1.74 -9.64 -43.58
N THR A 18 2.07 -9.83 -42.31
CA THR A 18 1.91 -11.12 -41.61
C THR A 18 0.98 -10.99 -40.40
N ILE A 19 -0.33 -11.02 -40.65
CA ILE A 19 -1.32 -11.32 -39.61
C ILE A 19 -1.35 -12.84 -39.42
N SER A 20 -0.72 -13.33 -38.34
CA SER A 20 -1.17 -14.51 -37.57
C SER A 20 -0.41 -14.63 -36.25
N ALA A 21 -1.19 -14.79 -35.17
CA ALA A 21 -0.85 -15.00 -33.77
C ALA A 21 0.59 -15.45 -33.39
N GLN A 22 1.26 -14.67 -32.52
CA GLN A 22 2.13 -15.19 -31.44
C GLN A 22 2.52 -14.11 -30.41
N GLY A 23 2.07 -14.30 -29.15
CA GLY A 23 2.71 -13.82 -27.92
C GLY A 23 2.74 -12.30 -27.60
N PRO A 24 2.54 -11.88 -26.33
CA PRO A 24 2.89 -10.53 -25.89
C PRO A 24 4.42 -10.40 -25.74
N VAL A 25 5.08 -9.73 -26.69
CA VAL A 25 6.51 -9.40 -26.60
C VAL A 25 6.76 -8.33 -25.53
N ALA A 26 7.17 -8.76 -24.34
CA ALA A 26 7.51 -7.86 -23.25
C ALA A 26 8.70 -6.96 -23.62
N SER A 27 8.45 -5.66 -23.74
CA SER A 27 9.48 -4.64 -23.98
C SER A 27 10.40 -4.53 -22.76
N LYS A 28 11.56 -5.19 -22.82
CA LYS A 28 12.62 -5.15 -21.80
C LYS A 28 13.32 -3.79 -21.76
N GLN A 29 12.63 -2.77 -21.27
CA GLN A 29 13.30 -1.66 -20.61
C GLN A 29 13.98 -2.20 -19.35
N PRO A 30 15.23 -1.82 -19.03
CA PRO A 30 15.86 -2.24 -17.78
C PRO A 30 15.14 -1.54 -16.62
N THR A 31 14.19 -2.24 -16.01
CA THR A 31 13.65 -1.87 -14.71
C THR A 31 14.80 -1.91 -13.71
N ALA A 32 15.13 -0.76 -13.14
CA ALA A 32 15.88 -0.72 -11.89
C ALA A 32 15.13 -1.64 -10.91
N GLN A 33 15.81 -2.64 -10.36
CA GLN A 33 15.18 -3.65 -9.51
C GLN A 33 14.75 -3.00 -8.20
N GLN A 34 13.53 -2.46 -8.19
CA GLN A 34 12.86 -1.97 -7.00
C GLN A 34 12.90 -3.09 -5.96
N PRO A 35 13.52 -2.88 -4.78
CA PRO A 35 13.70 -3.96 -3.82
C PRO A 35 12.37 -4.61 -3.48
N ALA A 36 12.32 -5.93 -3.55
CA ALA A 36 11.14 -6.68 -3.12
C ALA A 36 10.83 -6.30 -1.66
N ALA A 37 9.55 -6.01 -1.37
CA ALA A 37 9.13 -5.59 -0.04
C ALA A 37 9.64 -6.58 1.02
N PRO A 38 10.31 -6.13 2.11
CA PRO A 38 10.99 -7.02 3.05
C PRO A 38 10.09 -8.14 3.57
N GLN A 39 10.39 -9.38 3.17
CA GLN A 39 9.61 -10.56 3.58
C GLN A 39 10.00 -10.97 5.00
N PHE A 40 9.39 -10.31 6.00
CA PHE A 40 9.59 -10.64 7.40
C PHE A 40 9.21 -12.10 7.71
N THR A 41 10.08 -12.80 8.43
CA THR A 41 9.82 -14.16 8.94
C THR A 41 8.66 -14.15 9.94
N ALA A 42 8.11 -15.33 10.26
CA ALA A 42 7.05 -15.44 11.27
C ALA A 42 7.49 -14.91 12.64
N GLU A 43 8.74 -15.19 13.04
CA GLU A 43 9.35 -14.70 14.28
C GLU A 43 9.55 -13.17 14.26
N GLN A 44 10.05 -12.60 13.16
CA GLN A 44 10.17 -11.15 12.99
C GLN A 44 8.79 -10.48 13.08
N LYS A 45 7.75 -11.05 12.46
CA LYS A 45 6.37 -10.55 12.58
C LYS A 45 5.86 -10.62 14.02
N ALA A 46 6.12 -11.70 14.75
CA ALA A 46 5.74 -11.83 16.16
C ALA A 46 6.43 -10.76 17.03
N ASN A 47 7.73 -10.52 16.83
CA ASN A 47 8.48 -9.49 17.54
C ASN A 47 7.97 -8.08 17.22
N MET A 48 7.69 -7.77 15.93
CA MET A 48 7.09 -6.49 15.53
C MET A 48 5.69 -6.28 16.12
N ILE A 49 4.87 -7.33 16.21
CA ILE A 49 3.54 -7.26 16.87
C ILE A 49 3.69 -7.03 18.37
N LYS A 50 4.64 -7.71 19.04
CA LYS A 50 4.94 -7.48 20.45
C LYS A 50 5.35 -6.03 20.72
N GLU A 51 6.31 -5.50 19.95
CA GLU A 51 6.72 -4.10 20.06
C GLU A 51 5.56 -3.13 19.77
N ALA A 52 4.70 -3.43 18.79
CA ALA A 52 3.54 -2.61 18.49
C ALA A 52 2.54 -2.59 19.66
N LYS A 53 2.32 -3.74 20.33
CA LYS A 53 1.51 -3.85 21.55
C LYS A 53 2.11 -3.03 22.69
N GLU A 54 3.39 -3.21 22.99
CA GLU A 54 4.10 -2.47 24.05
C GLU A 54 4.04 -0.95 23.84
N LYS A 55 4.18 -0.49 22.59
CA LYS A 55 4.21 0.94 22.24
C LYS A 55 2.83 1.59 22.11
N GLN A 56 1.80 0.86 21.68
CA GLN A 56 0.48 1.44 21.36
C GLN A 56 -0.60 1.10 22.40
N LYS A 57 -0.46 0.05 23.21
CA LYS A 57 -1.47 -0.35 24.19
C LYS A 57 -1.78 0.75 25.22
N PRO A 58 -0.80 1.43 25.86
CA PRO A 58 -1.09 2.49 26.83
C PRO A 58 -1.95 3.61 26.21
N MET A 59 -1.61 4.04 25.00
CA MET A 59 -2.36 5.07 24.25
C MET A 59 -3.83 4.68 24.02
N LEU A 60 -4.11 3.42 23.68
CA LEU A 60 -5.48 2.96 23.42
C LEU A 60 -6.29 2.71 24.71
N VAL A 61 -5.64 2.25 25.78
CA VAL A 61 -6.27 2.13 27.10
C VAL A 61 -6.65 3.53 27.62
N GLU A 62 -5.73 4.50 27.51
CA GLU A 62 -5.92 5.87 27.98
C GLU A 62 -6.90 6.68 27.10
N LYS A 63 -6.59 6.88 25.82
CA LYS A 63 -7.36 7.78 24.93
C LYS A 63 -8.68 7.17 24.43
N ALA A 64 -8.79 5.85 24.39
CA ALA A 64 -9.96 5.16 23.84
C ALA A 64 -10.69 4.26 24.86
N GLY A 65 -10.27 4.25 26.14
CA GLY A 65 -10.97 3.53 27.20
C GLY A 65 -11.09 2.03 26.94
N LEU A 66 -10.09 1.44 26.27
CA LEU A 66 -10.08 0.00 25.97
C LEU A 66 -9.52 -0.79 27.17
N THR A 67 -10.00 -2.02 27.34
CA THR A 67 -9.26 -3.04 28.10
C THR A 67 -8.00 -3.45 27.34
N ASP A 68 -6.99 -3.96 28.04
CA ASP A 68 -5.78 -4.54 27.44
C ASP A 68 -6.08 -5.51 26.30
N ALA A 69 -7.04 -6.42 26.50
CA ALA A 69 -7.42 -7.41 25.49
C ALA A 69 -8.03 -6.75 24.24
N GLN A 70 -8.91 -5.75 24.38
CA GLN A 70 -9.44 -5.01 23.24
C GLN A 70 -8.33 -4.24 22.51
N ALA A 71 -7.46 -3.55 23.25
CA ALA A 71 -6.34 -2.79 22.70
C ALA A 71 -5.37 -3.67 21.91
N GLU A 72 -4.99 -4.83 22.45
CA GLU A 72 -4.09 -5.77 21.75
C GLU A 72 -4.67 -6.30 20.44
N ARG A 73 -5.98 -6.60 20.40
CA ARG A 73 -6.67 -7.05 19.18
C ARG A 73 -6.78 -5.93 18.14
N VAL A 74 -7.07 -4.69 18.57
CA VAL A 74 -7.02 -3.50 17.71
C VAL A 74 -5.62 -3.32 17.11
N ILE A 75 -4.55 -3.48 17.90
CA ILE A 75 -3.17 -3.32 17.44
C ILE A 75 -2.76 -4.43 16.46
N GLU A 76 -3.13 -5.70 16.74
CA GLU A 76 -2.92 -6.83 15.82
C GLU A 76 -3.55 -6.55 14.44
N ILE A 77 -4.81 -6.08 14.41
CA ILE A 77 -5.53 -5.79 13.16
C ILE A 77 -4.92 -4.59 12.42
N ASN A 78 -4.50 -3.53 13.12
CA ASN A 78 -3.79 -2.41 12.48
C ASN A 78 -2.46 -2.86 11.88
N PHE A 79 -1.72 -3.73 12.57
CA PHE A 79 -0.47 -4.28 12.07
C PHE A 79 -0.70 -5.14 10.82
N GLU A 80 -1.66 -6.07 10.87
CA GLU A 80 -2.01 -6.94 9.73
C GLU A 80 -2.38 -6.12 8.49
N ILE A 81 -3.28 -5.14 8.63
CA ILE A 81 -3.75 -4.29 7.52
C ILE A 81 -2.61 -3.41 6.96
N ARG A 82 -1.71 -2.90 7.82
CA ARG A 82 -0.50 -2.16 7.37
C ARG A 82 0.46 -3.06 6.59
N GLN A 83 0.70 -4.29 7.02
CA GLN A 83 1.57 -5.24 6.31
C GLN A 83 0.95 -5.71 4.99
N GLN A 84 -0.38 -5.88 4.93
CA GLN A 84 -1.10 -6.13 3.68
C GLN A 84 -0.98 -4.93 2.73
N ALA A 85 -1.20 -3.70 3.21
CA ALA A 85 -1.03 -2.47 2.42
C ALA A 85 0.40 -2.33 1.86
N ALA A 86 1.42 -2.56 2.68
CA ALA A 86 2.82 -2.52 2.28
C ALA A 86 3.20 -3.59 1.23
N THR A 87 2.42 -4.68 1.14
CA THR A 87 2.61 -5.77 0.16
C THR A 87 1.83 -5.53 -1.14
N ILE A 88 0.61 -4.97 -1.04
CA ILE A 88 -0.37 -4.90 -2.14
C ILE A 88 -0.28 -3.59 -2.93
N LEU A 89 0.03 -2.46 -2.28
CA LEU A 89 0.00 -1.13 -2.90
C LEU A 89 1.23 -0.74 -3.76
N PRO A 90 2.45 -1.28 -3.57
CA PRO A 90 3.57 -1.01 -4.47
C PRO A 90 3.27 -1.41 -5.91
N GLY A 91 3.68 -0.58 -6.88
CA GLY A 91 3.45 -0.83 -8.31
C GLY A 91 2.05 -0.55 -8.85
N LEU A 92 1.04 -0.35 -7.99
CA LEU A 92 -0.31 0.02 -8.43
C LEU A 92 -0.40 1.47 -8.88
N ASN A 93 -1.10 1.70 -9.99
CA ASN A 93 -1.60 3.01 -10.44
C ASN A 93 -2.66 3.56 -9.47
N ASP A 94 -3.03 4.83 -9.63
CA ASP A 94 -3.90 5.53 -8.66
C ASP A 94 -5.32 4.96 -8.56
N ALA A 95 -5.88 4.42 -9.65
CA ALA A 95 -7.22 3.82 -9.65
C ALA A 95 -7.22 2.49 -8.88
N ASP A 96 -6.30 1.59 -9.22
CA ASP A 96 -6.16 0.28 -8.55
C ASP A 96 -5.73 0.45 -7.08
N ARG A 97 -4.83 1.42 -6.80
CA ARG A 97 -4.43 1.81 -5.45
C ARG A 97 -5.62 2.29 -4.63
N THR A 98 -6.48 3.13 -5.21
CA THR A 98 -7.70 3.63 -4.54
C THR A 98 -8.69 2.49 -4.26
N ALA A 99 -8.90 1.59 -5.22
CA ALA A 99 -9.74 0.41 -5.03
C ALA A 99 -9.20 -0.51 -3.91
N LYS A 100 -7.90 -0.82 -3.91
CA LYS A 100 -7.27 -1.65 -2.88
C LYS A 100 -7.22 -0.99 -1.50
N LEU A 101 -7.08 0.34 -1.42
CA LEU A 101 -7.27 1.06 -0.15
C LEU A 101 -8.72 0.97 0.36
N GLY A 102 -9.71 0.97 -0.53
CA GLY A 102 -11.12 0.71 -0.20
C GLY A 102 -11.34 -0.70 0.36
N GLU A 103 -10.82 -1.73 -0.32
CA GLU A 103 -10.86 -3.12 0.15
C GLU A 103 -10.20 -3.31 1.52
N LEU A 104 -8.98 -2.77 1.71
CA LEU A 104 -8.25 -2.83 2.97
C LEU A 104 -8.96 -2.09 4.10
N LYS A 105 -9.61 -0.95 3.82
CA LYS A 105 -10.46 -0.26 4.79
C LYS A 105 -11.63 -1.15 5.19
N ALA A 106 -12.39 -1.70 4.23
CA ALA A 106 -13.53 -2.58 4.51
C ALA A 106 -13.13 -3.84 5.31
N ALA A 107 -11.98 -4.44 4.99
CA ALA A 107 -11.42 -5.56 5.76
C ALA A 107 -11.09 -5.18 7.22
N LYS A 108 -10.54 -3.97 7.44
CA LYS A 108 -10.28 -3.43 8.78
C LYS A 108 -11.57 -3.16 9.55
N GLU A 109 -12.57 -2.50 8.95
CA GLU A 109 -13.87 -2.27 9.60
C GLU A 109 -14.55 -3.59 10.00
N LYS A 110 -14.50 -4.62 9.13
CA LYS A 110 -15.01 -5.96 9.44
C LYS A 110 -14.29 -6.57 10.65
N LYS A 111 -12.96 -6.63 10.63
CA LYS A 111 -12.16 -7.16 11.74
C LYS A 111 -12.37 -6.40 13.06
N TYR A 112 -12.64 -5.09 12.99
CA TYR A 112 -13.02 -4.29 14.17
C TYR A 112 -14.39 -4.70 14.73
N SER A 113 -15.36 -5.05 13.89
CA SER A 113 -16.70 -5.51 14.36
C SER A 113 -16.67 -6.87 15.07
N GLU A 114 -15.58 -7.62 14.95
CA GLU A 114 -15.32 -8.86 15.71
C GLU A 114 -14.79 -8.58 17.13
N ILE A 115 -14.44 -7.33 17.44
CA ILE A 115 -14.05 -6.86 18.78
C ILE A 115 -15.29 -6.27 19.47
N PRO A 116 -15.61 -6.62 20.73
CA PRO A 116 -16.73 -6.02 21.46
C PRO A 116 -16.38 -4.59 21.91
N LEU A 117 -16.46 -3.63 21.00
CA LEU A 117 -16.25 -2.20 21.23
C LEU A 117 -17.59 -1.45 21.26
N THR A 118 -17.70 -0.42 22.10
CA THR A 118 -18.79 0.55 21.96
C THR A 118 -18.58 1.44 20.72
N ALA A 119 -19.64 2.11 20.28
CA ALA A 119 -19.55 3.08 19.18
C ALA A 119 -18.58 4.23 19.50
N ASP A 120 -18.47 4.64 20.77
CA ASP A 120 -17.59 5.73 21.18
C ASP A 120 -16.13 5.27 21.38
N GLN A 121 -15.91 4.04 21.88
CA GLN A 121 -14.59 3.40 21.84
C GLN A 121 -14.08 3.30 20.40
N THR A 122 -14.95 2.93 19.44
CA THR A 122 -14.60 2.82 18.02
C THR A 122 -14.19 4.19 17.42
N LYS A 123 -14.93 5.26 17.73
CA LYS A 123 -14.56 6.64 17.35
C LYS A 123 -13.22 7.05 17.96
N ALA A 124 -13.02 6.77 19.25
CA ALA A 124 -11.81 7.15 19.98
C ALA A 124 -10.56 6.40 19.48
N VAL A 125 -10.70 5.12 19.10
CA VAL A 125 -9.63 4.36 18.41
C VAL A 125 -9.23 5.06 17.10
N TYR A 126 -10.20 5.52 16.30
CA TYR A 126 -9.87 6.26 15.07
C TYR A 126 -9.22 7.62 15.33
N ALA A 127 -9.71 8.38 16.32
CA ALA A 127 -9.10 9.65 16.70
C ALA A 127 -7.64 9.46 17.19
N ALA A 128 -7.37 8.46 18.03
CA ALA A 128 -6.04 8.17 18.55
C ALA A 128 -5.05 7.76 17.43
N TYR A 129 -5.48 6.92 16.48
CA TYR A 129 -4.65 6.55 15.33
C TYR A 129 -4.44 7.70 14.33
N GLU A 130 -5.42 8.61 14.17
CA GLU A 130 -5.27 9.81 13.36
C GLU A 130 -4.30 10.82 13.99
N GLU A 131 -4.38 11.02 15.31
CA GLU A 131 -3.44 11.83 16.09
C GLU A 131 -2.01 11.28 15.98
N MET A 132 -1.85 9.96 16.14
CA MET A 132 -0.56 9.27 15.98
C MET A 132 -0.02 9.37 14.53
N GLY A 133 -0.90 9.38 13.52
CA GLY A 133 -0.50 9.62 12.13
C GLY A 133 0.04 11.05 11.93
N LYS A 134 -0.69 12.05 12.45
CA LYS A 134 -0.31 13.48 12.35
C LYS A 134 0.97 13.80 13.12
N SER A 135 1.23 13.16 14.26
CA SER A 135 2.45 13.38 15.03
C SER A 135 3.70 12.81 14.35
N MET A 136 3.58 11.67 13.65
CA MET A 136 4.66 11.14 12.81
C MET A 136 4.94 12.05 11.60
N GLN A 137 3.90 12.48 10.87
CA GLN A 137 4.06 13.40 9.73
C GLN A 137 4.78 14.72 10.11
N LYS A 138 4.43 15.29 11.28
CA LYS A 138 5.12 16.49 11.82
C LYS A 138 6.60 16.26 12.15
N LYS A 139 7.01 15.01 12.38
CA LYS A 139 8.39 14.63 12.71
C LYS A 139 9.22 14.25 11.48
N GLU A 140 8.57 13.97 10.35
CA GLU A 140 9.22 13.72 9.05
C GLU A 140 9.37 15.00 8.20
N GLY A 141 8.65 16.08 8.55
CA GLY A 141 8.67 17.38 7.87
C GLY A 141 9.43 18.50 8.59
N ASN A 142 10.41 18.17 9.44
CA ASN A 142 11.21 19.10 10.25
C ASN A 142 12.66 18.58 10.39
#